data_AF-A0AB34PND1-F1
#
_entry.id   AF-A0AB34PND1-F1
#
_cell.length_a   1.000
_cell.length_b   1.000
_cell.length_c   1.000
_cell.angle_alpha   90.00
_cell.angle_beta   90.00
_cell.angle_gamma   90.00
#
_symmetry.space_group_name_H-M   'P 1'
#
loop_
_entity.id
_entity.type
_entity.pdbx_description
1 polymer ?
#
loop_
_entity_poly.entity_id
_entity_poly.type
_entity_poly.pdbx_seq_one_letter_code
_entity_poly.pdbx_strand_id
1 'polypeptide(L)'
;MDEKNPTTELSVPNIEAVGSHLQVQDHEINLQAIISNPLSIGEVATTLTESQKWFVLKRLHFDALVSLDELPPQASFIFEKIEQMTTEEAVEILEKNIEEHETDVNIPENDLVLWKELVENSHKFTKVQLQEKLGSNSSSSVEGEKTADVEKGHEIVDWDLQVRLEAVLVAYWSPYPEVRAVTFPYDDPTIPAETFRVYLIAIIWTAIGAVINQFFVERQPAITLAMSVVQVFLYPSGLLCEWILPKWKFKIWKLSIDLNP
;
A
#
# COMPACT_ATOMS: atom_id res chain seq x y z
N MET A 1 37.93 -13.22 1.59
CA MET A 1 37.83 -12.82 0.16
C MET A 1 36.36 -13.07 -0.13
N ASP A 2 35.57 -12.17 0.42
CA ASP A 2 34.15 -12.39 0.67
C ASP A 2 33.41 -11.75 -0.48
N GLU A 3 32.70 -12.60 -1.18
CA GLU A 3 31.93 -12.34 -2.38
C GLU A 3 30.81 -11.36 -2.02
N LYS A 4 30.95 -10.10 -2.43
CA LYS A 4 29.89 -9.10 -2.35
C LYS A 4 28.73 -9.59 -3.20
N ASN A 5 27.60 -9.86 -2.55
CA ASN A 5 26.33 -10.15 -3.19
C ASN A 5 25.94 -8.96 -4.11
N PRO A 6 25.72 -9.15 -5.42
CA PRO A 6 25.60 -8.06 -6.39
C PRO A 6 24.27 -7.27 -6.33
N THR A 7 23.39 -7.53 -5.37
CA THR A 7 22.07 -6.91 -5.26
C THR A 7 22.03 -5.59 -4.49
N THR A 8 23.15 -5.13 -3.90
CA THR A 8 23.15 -3.93 -3.03
C THR A 8 23.28 -2.59 -3.75
N GLU A 9 23.38 -2.56 -5.08
CA GLU A 9 23.55 -1.31 -5.86
C GLU A 9 22.27 -0.81 -6.55
N LEU A 10 21.13 -1.46 -6.36
CA LEU A 10 19.86 -1.11 -7.03
C LEU A 10 18.86 -0.33 -6.16
N SER A 11 19.10 -0.22 -4.85
CA SER A 11 18.15 0.44 -3.96
C SER A 11 18.21 1.96 -4.12
N VAL A 12 17.06 2.58 -4.38
CA VAL A 12 16.84 4.01 -4.14
C VAL A 12 17.38 4.36 -2.75
N PRO A 13 18.15 5.46 -2.57
CA PRO A 13 18.88 5.75 -1.33
C PRO A 13 18.01 5.92 -0.06
N ASN A 14 16.67 5.81 -0.16
CA ASN A 14 15.72 6.12 0.90
C ASN A 14 14.60 5.08 1.07
N ILE A 15 14.63 3.96 0.32
CA ILE A 15 13.69 2.84 0.48
C ILE A 15 14.53 1.60 0.73
N GLU A 16 14.57 1.14 1.98
CA GLU A 16 15.34 -0.04 2.34
C GLU A 16 14.57 -1.31 1.93
N ALA A 17 15.23 -2.21 1.20
CA ALA A 17 14.79 -3.59 1.03
C ALA A 17 15.37 -4.42 2.16
N VAL A 18 14.61 -4.59 3.23
CA VAL A 18 15.03 -5.41 4.37
C VAL A 18 14.18 -6.67 4.38
N GLY A 19 14.54 -7.60 3.50
CA GLY A 19 14.06 -8.98 3.57
C GLY A 19 12.66 -9.19 3.00
N SER A 20 11.71 -9.60 3.84
CA SER A 20 10.38 -10.07 3.45
C SER A 20 9.32 -9.04 3.84
N HIS A 21 8.22 -8.99 3.10
CA HIS A 21 7.05 -8.13 3.37
C HIS A 21 6.45 -8.28 4.79
N LEU A 22 6.84 -9.32 5.54
CA LEU A 22 6.43 -9.51 6.94
C LEU A 22 7.26 -8.70 7.96
N GLN A 23 8.37 -8.11 7.53
CA GLN A 23 9.25 -7.32 8.41
C GLN A 23 8.86 -5.85 8.39
N VAL A 24 8.76 -5.23 9.57
CA VAL A 24 8.31 -3.84 9.72
C VAL A 24 9.21 -2.88 8.95
N GLN A 25 10.53 -3.10 8.98
CA GLN A 25 11.53 -2.26 8.31
C GLN A 25 11.30 -2.17 6.81
N ASP A 26 10.70 -3.20 6.21
CA ASP A 26 10.47 -3.25 4.76
C ASP A 26 9.31 -2.34 4.31
N HIS A 27 8.50 -1.85 5.26
CA HIS A 27 7.43 -0.88 5.04
C HIS A 27 7.85 0.56 5.37
N GLU A 28 9.01 0.74 6.01
CA GLU A 28 9.48 2.05 6.47
C GLU A 28 10.19 2.83 5.36
N ILE A 29 9.88 4.12 5.25
CA ILE A 29 10.58 5.07 4.37
C ILE A 29 10.92 6.35 5.10
N ASN A 30 11.92 7.07 4.60
CA ASN A 30 12.21 8.44 5.03
C ASN A 30 11.55 9.44 4.08
N LEU A 31 10.39 9.98 4.45
CA LEU A 31 9.63 10.88 3.56
C LEU A 31 10.39 12.17 3.27
N GLN A 32 11.07 12.74 4.26
CA GLN A 32 11.82 13.98 4.08
C GLN A 32 12.93 13.82 3.04
N ALA A 33 13.61 12.67 3.06
CA ALA A 33 14.64 12.37 2.09
C ALA A 33 14.07 12.23 0.68
N ILE A 34 12.93 11.55 0.51
CA ILE A 34 12.27 11.37 -0.80
C ILE A 34 11.74 12.70 -1.35
N ILE A 35 11.13 13.53 -0.51
CA ILE A 35 10.63 14.86 -0.92
C ILE A 35 11.79 15.77 -1.32
N SER A 36 12.94 15.69 -0.64
CA SER A 36 14.10 16.51 -0.96
C SER A 36 14.83 16.10 -2.24
N ASN A 37 14.72 14.84 -2.64
CA ASN A 37 15.29 14.30 -3.87
C ASN A 37 14.26 13.40 -4.58
N PRO A 38 13.25 14.01 -5.23
CA PRO A 38 12.20 13.27 -5.91
C PRO A 38 12.80 12.46 -7.05
N LEU A 39 12.25 11.28 -7.28
CA LEU A 39 12.71 10.38 -8.34
C LEU A 39 11.85 10.54 -9.58
N SER A 40 12.51 10.51 -10.73
CA SER A 40 11.83 10.46 -12.02
C SER A 40 11.45 9.02 -12.40
N ILE A 41 10.48 8.89 -13.30
CA ILE A 41 10.07 7.59 -13.85
C ILE A 41 11.20 6.83 -14.55
N GLY A 42 12.22 7.54 -15.04
CA GLY A 42 13.38 6.95 -15.69
C GLY A 42 14.34 6.29 -14.70
N GLU A 43 14.44 6.86 -13.50
CA GLU A 43 15.35 6.40 -12.44
C GLU A 43 14.75 5.28 -11.61
N VAL A 44 13.42 5.23 -11.48
CA VAL A 44 12.70 4.19 -10.75
C VAL A 44 12.43 2.99 -11.65
N ALA A 45 12.51 1.78 -11.08
CA ALA A 45 12.21 0.53 -11.75
C ALA A 45 12.94 0.34 -13.10
N THR A 46 14.27 0.38 -13.08
CA THR A 46 15.10 0.37 -14.29
C THR A 46 14.96 -0.91 -15.13
N THR A 47 14.49 -2.01 -14.54
CA THR A 47 14.26 -3.28 -15.24
C THR A 47 12.97 -3.29 -16.07
N LEU A 48 12.03 -2.38 -15.79
CA LEU A 48 10.74 -2.31 -16.46
C LEU A 48 10.77 -1.41 -17.70
N THR A 49 10.07 -1.84 -18.75
CA THR A 49 9.82 -1.03 -19.95
C THR A 49 8.86 0.12 -19.67
N GLU A 50 8.88 1.18 -20.49
CA GLU A 50 7.97 2.32 -20.35
C GLU A 50 6.49 1.91 -20.38
N SER A 51 6.11 0.94 -21.22
CA SER A 51 4.75 0.41 -21.27
C SER A 51 4.34 -0.31 -19.98
N GLN A 52 5.26 -1.08 -19.38
CA GLN A 52 5.02 -1.75 -18.10
C GLN A 52 4.90 -0.73 -16.97
N LYS A 53 5.76 0.30 -16.96
CA LYS A 53 5.65 1.42 -16.02
C LYS A 53 4.31 2.14 -16.15
N TRP A 54 3.86 2.40 -17.38
CA TRP A 54 2.56 3.03 -17.59
C TRP A 54 1.39 2.15 -17.13
N PHE A 55 1.50 0.85 -17.34
CA PHE A 55 0.52 -0.11 -16.83
C PHE A 55 0.39 -0.04 -15.31
N VAL A 56 1.52 -0.04 -14.59
CA VAL A 56 1.55 0.09 -13.13
C VAL A 56 0.92 1.42 -12.70
N LEU A 57 1.35 2.56 -13.25
CA LEU A 57 0.79 3.87 -12.88
C LEU A 57 -0.72 3.94 -13.12
N LYS A 58 -1.22 3.34 -14.19
CA LYS A 58 -2.66 3.26 -14.45
C LYS A 58 -3.39 2.41 -13.40
N ARG A 59 -2.82 1.28 -12.98
CA ARG A 59 -3.38 0.46 -11.89
C ARG A 59 -3.38 1.19 -10.55
N LEU A 60 -2.40 2.06 -10.31
CA LEU A 60 -2.31 2.90 -9.12
C LEU A 60 -3.15 4.19 -9.18
N HIS A 61 -3.90 4.42 -10.27
CA HIS A 61 -4.65 5.66 -10.52
C HIS A 61 -3.78 6.94 -10.59
N PHE A 62 -2.54 6.80 -11.08
CA PHE A 62 -1.61 7.89 -11.37
C PHE A 62 -1.47 8.16 -12.88
N ASP A 63 -2.48 7.82 -13.67
CA ASP A 63 -2.51 8.02 -15.12
C ASP A 63 -2.73 9.49 -15.54
N ALA A 64 -3.17 10.35 -14.62
CA ALA A 64 -3.41 11.77 -14.87
C ALA A 64 -2.26 12.69 -14.43
N LEU A 65 -1.07 12.15 -14.16
CA LEU A 65 0.11 12.95 -13.76
C LEU A 65 0.52 13.91 -14.90
N VAL A 66 0.81 15.16 -14.53
CA VAL A 66 1.20 16.22 -15.46
C VAL A 66 2.68 16.12 -15.86
N SER A 67 3.52 15.66 -14.94
CA SER A 67 4.94 15.38 -15.17
C SER A 67 5.29 14.02 -14.54
N LEU A 68 6.26 13.34 -15.16
CA LEU A 68 6.87 12.10 -14.69
C LEU A 68 8.30 12.32 -14.17
N ASP A 69 8.73 13.58 -14.08
CA ASP A 69 10.04 13.96 -13.56
C ASP A 69 10.08 13.84 -12.03
N GLU A 70 8.94 14.06 -11.37
CA GLU A 70 8.76 13.95 -9.93
C GLU A 70 7.59 13.01 -9.64
N LEU A 71 7.89 11.75 -9.37
CA LEU A 71 6.86 10.78 -9.02
C LEU A 71 6.35 10.99 -7.58
N PRO A 72 5.04 10.75 -7.34
CA PRO A 72 4.52 10.64 -5.98
C PRO A 72 5.27 9.54 -5.21
N PRO A 73 5.56 9.73 -3.90
CA PRO A 73 6.29 8.75 -3.10
C PRO A 73 5.66 7.36 -3.10
N GLN A 74 4.32 7.28 -3.20
CA GLN A 74 3.59 6.02 -3.25
C GLN A 74 3.90 5.23 -4.52
N ALA A 75 3.97 5.92 -5.66
CA ALA A 75 4.29 5.29 -6.93
C ALA A 75 5.74 4.78 -6.92
N SER A 76 6.70 5.60 -6.48
CA SER A 76 8.10 5.17 -6.38
C SER A 76 8.29 3.98 -5.45
N PHE A 77 7.58 3.95 -4.32
CA PHE A 77 7.63 2.85 -3.38
C PHE A 77 7.10 1.54 -3.97
N ILE A 78 5.93 1.59 -4.61
CA ILE A 78 5.35 0.39 -5.24
C ILE A 78 6.25 -0.14 -6.36
N PHE A 79 6.82 0.74 -7.19
CA PHE A 79 7.74 0.32 -8.24
C PHE A 79 8.97 -0.39 -7.70
N GLU A 80 9.58 0.14 -6.65
CA GLU A 80 10.72 -0.47 -5.98
C GLU A 80 10.37 -1.87 -5.44
N LYS A 81 9.20 -2.00 -4.79
CA LYS A 81 8.72 -3.29 -4.28
C LYS A 81 8.41 -4.28 -5.40
N ILE A 82 7.93 -3.83 -6.57
CA ILE A 82 7.74 -4.71 -7.73
C ILE A 82 9.06 -5.28 -8.24
N GLU A 83 10.13 -4.47 -8.29
CA GLU A 83 11.45 -4.96 -8.71
C GLU A 83 12.05 -5.97 -7.73
N GLN A 84 11.78 -5.79 -6.45
CA GLN A 84 12.31 -6.65 -5.38
C GLN A 84 11.50 -7.93 -5.19
N MET A 85 10.20 -7.91 -5.52
CA MET A 85 9.31 -9.06 -5.42
C MET A 85 9.68 -10.15 -6.43
N THR A 86 9.81 -11.39 -5.97
CA THR A 86 9.98 -12.56 -6.86
C THR A 86 8.62 -13.10 -7.31
N THR A 87 8.59 -13.79 -8.45
CA THR A 87 7.34 -14.40 -8.95
C THR A 87 6.81 -15.48 -8.01
N GLU A 88 7.70 -16.22 -7.35
CA GLU A 88 7.34 -17.29 -6.42
C GLU A 88 6.69 -16.71 -5.15
N GLU A 89 7.29 -15.69 -4.54
CA GLU A 89 6.72 -15.00 -3.38
C GLU A 89 5.40 -14.32 -3.75
N ALA A 90 5.32 -13.71 -4.93
CA ALA A 90 4.10 -13.08 -5.40
C ALA A 90 2.92 -14.06 -5.51
N VAL A 91 3.16 -15.27 -6.04
CA VAL A 91 2.13 -16.31 -6.13
C VAL A 91 1.70 -16.77 -4.75
N GLU A 92 2.63 -17.00 -3.81
CA GLU A 92 2.31 -17.40 -2.44
C GLU A 92 1.44 -16.36 -1.71
N ILE A 93 1.76 -15.07 -1.87
CA ILE A 93 0.98 -13.96 -1.31
C ILE A 93 -0.45 -13.98 -1.88
N LEU A 94 -0.61 -14.14 -3.19
CA LEU A 94 -1.92 -14.14 -3.83
C LEU A 94 -2.74 -15.39 -3.48
N GLU A 95 -2.12 -16.57 -3.42
CA GLU A 95 -2.78 -17.81 -2.96
C GLU A 95 -3.38 -17.63 -1.57
N LYS A 96 -2.57 -17.11 -0.63
CA LYS A 96 -3.01 -16.82 0.73
C LYS A 96 -4.13 -15.78 0.77
N ASN A 97 -4.01 -14.70 0.01
CA ASN A 97 -5.01 -13.64 -0.03
C ASN A 97 -6.35 -14.14 -0.60
N ILE A 98 -6.33 -15.02 -1.60
CA ILE A 98 -7.56 -15.66 -2.12
C ILE A 98 -8.22 -16.52 -1.06
N GLU A 99 -7.45 -17.29 -0.28
CA GLU A 99 -7.97 -18.13 0.81
C GLU A 99 -8.58 -17.29 1.93
N GLU A 100 -7.87 -16.25 2.38
CA GLU A 100 -8.33 -15.37 3.47
C GLU A 100 -9.60 -14.60 3.12
N HIS A 101 -9.80 -14.29 1.84
CA HIS A 101 -10.89 -13.42 1.37
C HIS A 101 -11.88 -14.09 0.42
N GLU A 102 -11.93 -15.43 0.36
CA GLU A 102 -12.83 -16.16 -0.56
C GLU A 102 -14.31 -15.75 -0.42
N THR A 103 -14.73 -15.39 0.79
CA THR A 103 -16.12 -15.04 1.12
C THR A 103 -16.32 -13.55 1.43
N ASP A 104 -15.32 -12.72 1.21
CA ASP A 104 -15.36 -11.30 1.53
C ASP A 104 -16.04 -10.49 0.41
N VAL A 105 -17.17 -9.85 0.73
CA VAL A 105 -17.96 -9.05 -0.21
C VAL A 105 -17.31 -7.69 -0.50
N ASN A 106 -16.36 -7.24 0.33
CA ASN A 106 -15.72 -5.94 0.15
C ASN A 106 -14.58 -5.98 -0.87
N ILE A 107 -14.17 -7.15 -1.36
CA ILE A 107 -13.19 -7.23 -2.44
C ILE A 107 -13.92 -7.20 -3.79
N PRO A 108 -13.51 -6.35 -4.74
CA PRO A 108 -14.08 -6.36 -6.08
C PRO A 108 -13.95 -7.74 -6.74
N GLU A 109 -15.06 -8.23 -7.31
CA GLU A 109 -15.10 -9.53 -7.98
C GLU A 109 -14.07 -9.64 -9.12
N ASN A 110 -13.87 -8.55 -9.87
CA ASN A 110 -12.87 -8.48 -10.94
C ASN A 110 -11.43 -8.69 -10.44
N ASP A 111 -11.10 -8.21 -9.23
CA ASP A 111 -9.78 -8.38 -8.64
C ASP A 111 -9.60 -9.84 -8.16
N LEU A 112 -10.62 -10.42 -7.51
CA LEU A 112 -10.60 -11.83 -7.10
C LEU A 112 -10.45 -12.79 -8.30
N VAL A 113 -11.17 -12.53 -9.40
CA VAL A 113 -11.06 -13.32 -10.63
C VAL A 113 -9.65 -13.19 -11.21
N LEU A 114 -9.12 -11.97 -11.30
CA LEU A 114 -7.75 -11.73 -11.77
C LEU A 114 -6.72 -12.50 -10.94
N TRP A 115 -6.80 -12.44 -9.61
CA TRP A 115 -5.84 -13.13 -8.74
C TRP A 115 -5.90 -14.65 -8.93
N LYS A 116 -7.10 -15.23 -9.05
CA LYS A 116 -7.27 -16.66 -9.35
C LYS A 116 -6.65 -17.03 -10.70
N GLU A 117 -6.90 -16.24 -11.74
CA GLU A 117 -6.32 -16.47 -13.07
C GLU A 117 -4.78 -16.37 -13.06
N LEU A 118 -4.22 -15.40 -12.34
CA LEU A 118 -2.76 -15.23 -12.19
C LEU A 118 -2.13 -16.45 -11.50
N VAL A 119 -2.72 -16.94 -10.41
CA VAL A 119 -2.25 -18.14 -9.69
C VAL A 119 -2.40 -19.40 -10.56
N GLU A 120 -3.53 -19.61 -11.21
CA GLU A 120 -3.73 -20.78 -12.09
C GLU A 120 -2.72 -20.81 -13.25
N ASN A 121 -2.40 -19.64 -13.81
CA ASN A 121 -1.41 -19.53 -14.88
C ASN A 121 0.02 -19.84 -14.39
N SER A 122 0.35 -19.56 -13.13
CA SER A 122 1.62 -19.98 -12.50
C SER A 122 1.84 -21.49 -12.64
N HIS A 123 0.80 -22.28 -12.33
CA HIS A 123 0.88 -23.74 -12.41
C HIS A 123 1.02 -24.24 -13.84
N LYS A 124 0.45 -23.52 -14.83
CA LYS A 124 0.63 -23.83 -16.26
C LYS A 124 2.08 -23.58 -16.70
N PHE A 125 2.66 -22.44 -16.34
CA PHE A 125 4.07 -22.13 -16.62
C PHE A 125 5.02 -23.15 -15.98
N THR A 126 4.78 -23.52 -14.73
CA THR A 126 5.57 -24.54 -14.02
C THR A 126 5.49 -25.91 -14.71
N LYS A 127 4.30 -26.32 -15.15
CA LYS A 127 4.11 -27.59 -15.90
C LYS A 127 4.82 -27.55 -17.26
N VAL A 128 4.72 -26.46 -18.01
CA VAL A 128 5.36 -26.31 -19.32
C VAL A 128 6.90 -26.36 -19.20
N GLN A 129 7.49 -25.64 -18.24
CA GLN A 129 8.95 -25.71 -18.00
C GLN A 129 9.43 -27.11 -17.58
N LEU A 130 8.64 -27.81 -16.75
CA LEU A 130 8.95 -29.20 -16.39
C LEU A 130 8.84 -30.14 -17.60
N GLN A 131 7.87 -29.91 -18.49
CA GLN A 131 7.65 -30.73 -19.69
C GLN A 131 8.69 -30.47 -20.80
N GLU A 132 9.18 -29.23 -20.92
CA GLU A 132 10.35 -28.88 -21.75
C GLU A 132 11.63 -29.50 -21.19
N LYS A 133 11.85 -29.47 -19.86
CA LYS A 133 12.99 -30.15 -19.21
C LYS A 133 12.92 -31.68 -19.32
N LEU A 134 11.73 -32.26 -19.46
CA LEU A 134 11.53 -33.71 -19.65
C LEU A 134 11.42 -34.15 -21.13
N GLY A 135 11.58 -33.23 -22.10
CA GLY A 135 11.73 -33.59 -23.52
C GLY A 135 10.53 -34.31 -24.14
N SER A 136 9.30 -33.87 -23.87
CA SER A 136 8.09 -34.39 -24.55
C SER A 136 7.35 -33.28 -25.28
N ASN A 137 7.59 -33.19 -26.58
CA ASN A 137 6.80 -32.37 -27.50
C ASN A 137 5.40 -32.98 -27.67
N SER A 138 4.39 -32.38 -27.05
CA SER A 138 3.00 -32.56 -27.48
C SER A 138 2.32 -31.19 -27.53
N SER A 139 2.24 -30.64 -28.75
CA SER A 139 1.45 -29.46 -29.07
C SER A 139 -0.03 -29.78 -28.89
N SER A 140 -0.68 -29.16 -27.91
CA SER A 140 -2.13 -29.08 -27.84
C SER A 140 -2.53 -27.61 -27.79
N SER A 141 -2.84 -27.07 -28.97
CA SER A 141 -3.60 -25.83 -29.13
C SER A 141 -4.95 -26.02 -28.47
N VAL A 142 -5.27 -25.19 -27.47
CA VAL A 142 -6.63 -25.11 -26.91
C VAL A 142 -7.13 -23.71 -27.21
N GLU A 143 -7.98 -23.63 -28.23
CA GLU A 143 -8.85 -22.48 -28.48
C GLU A 143 -9.97 -22.52 -27.44
N GLY A 144 -10.03 -21.50 -26.58
CA GLY A 144 -11.14 -21.27 -25.64
C GLY A 144 -12.17 -20.33 -26.25
N GLU A 145 -13.42 -20.78 -26.29
CA GLU A 145 -14.61 -20.04 -26.71
C GLU A 145 -14.77 -18.70 -25.98
N LYS A 146 -15.07 -17.64 -26.74
CA LYS A 146 -15.50 -16.35 -26.20
C LYS A 146 -16.98 -16.40 -25.82
N THR A 147 -17.28 -16.41 -24.53
CA THR A 147 -18.60 -16.03 -24.02
C THR A 147 -18.69 -14.51 -23.89
N ALA A 148 -19.82 -13.97 -24.34
CA ALA A 148 -20.11 -12.55 -24.48
C ALA A 148 -20.59 -11.90 -23.16
N ASP A 149 -20.30 -10.61 -23.04
CA ASP A 149 -20.89 -9.61 -22.13
C ASP A 149 -20.63 -9.76 -20.62
N VAL A 150 -19.35 -9.71 -20.25
CA VAL A 150 -18.89 -9.22 -18.93
C VAL A 150 -18.05 -7.98 -19.21
N GLU A 151 -18.29 -6.88 -18.50
CA GLU A 151 -17.41 -5.70 -18.52
C GLU A 151 -15.97 -6.19 -18.42
N LYS A 152 -15.14 -5.96 -19.45
CA LYS A 152 -13.83 -6.60 -19.60
C LYS A 152 -13.06 -6.57 -18.28
N GLY A 153 -12.98 -7.73 -17.62
CA GLY A 153 -12.08 -7.95 -16.49
C GLY A 153 -10.65 -7.65 -16.91
N HIS A 154 -9.77 -7.53 -15.91
CA HIS A 154 -8.36 -7.25 -16.13
C HIS A 154 -7.73 -8.30 -17.06
N GLU A 155 -7.43 -7.93 -18.30
CA GLU A 155 -6.78 -8.82 -19.27
C GLU A 155 -5.31 -9.04 -18.85
N ILE A 156 -4.89 -10.30 -18.77
CA ILE A 156 -3.51 -10.66 -18.48
C ILE A 156 -2.67 -10.41 -19.73
N VAL A 157 -2.01 -9.25 -19.77
CA VAL A 157 -1.12 -8.83 -20.87
C VAL A 157 0.31 -9.29 -20.61
N ASP A 158 0.75 -9.17 -19.35
CA ASP A 158 2.10 -9.52 -18.91
C ASP A 158 1.99 -10.19 -17.54
N TRP A 159 2.08 -11.52 -17.53
CA TRP A 159 1.85 -12.31 -16.33
C TRP A 159 2.89 -12.01 -15.24
N ASP A 160 4.18 -11.88 -15.62
CA ASP A 160 5.29 -11.66 -14.68
C ASP A 160 5.16 -10.32 -13.96
N LEU A 161 4.79 -9.26 -14.69
CA LEU A 161 4.54 -7.95 -14.09
C LEU A 161 3.27 -7.97 -13.23
N GLN A 162 2.17 -8.51 -13.76
CA GLN A 162 0.87 -8.43 -13.10
C GLN A 162 0.82 -9.23 -11.80
N VAL A 163 1.44 -10.42 -11.76
CA VAL A 163 1.48 -11.22 -10.53
C VAL A 163 2.25 -10.49 -9.43
N ARG A 164 3.39 -9.87 -9.76
CA ARG A 164 4.18 -9.07 -8.80
C ARG A 164 3.45 -7.80 -8.37
N LEU A 165 2.83 -7.09 -9.30
CA LEU A 165 2.06 -5.87 -9.01
C LEU A 165 0.91 -6.15 -8.04
N GLU A 166 0.06 -7.14 -8.34
CA GLU A 166 -1.08 -7.47 -7.48
C GLU A 166 -0.61 -7.98 -6.12
N ALA A 167 0.43 -8.82 -6.07
CA ALA A 167 1.01 -9.27 -4.81
C ALA A 167 1.59 -8.10 -3.97
N VAL A 168 2.27 -7.14 -4.59
CA VAL A 168 2.80 -5.95 -3.92
C VAL A 168 1.64 -5.10 -3.36
N LEU A 169 0.56 -4.91 -4.11
CA LEU A 169 -0.61 -4.15 -3.63
C LEU A 169 -1.26 -4.81 -2.40
N VAL A 170 -1.35 -6.14 -2.41
CA VAL A 170 -1.86 -6.92 -1.29
C VAL A 170 -0.93 -6.84 -0.08
N ALA A 171 0.38 -7.05 -0.30
CA ALA A 171 1.35 -7.16 0.79
C ALA A 171 1.73 -5.83 1.45
N TYR A 172 1.83 -4.75 0.68
CA TYR A 172 2.34 -3.46 1.16
C TYR A 172 1.29 -2.36 1.26
N TRP A 173 0.07 -2.56 0.77
CA TRP A 173 -0.93 -1.51 0.82
C TRP A 173 -2.24 -1.98 1.44
N SER A 174 -3.15 -2.50 0.62
CA SER A 174 -4.40 -3.09 1.07
C SER A 174 -5.04 -3.76 -0.13
N PRO A 175 -5.65 -4.95 0.01
CA PRO A 175 -6.47 -5.52 -1.03
C PRO A 175 -7.74 -4.69 -1.30
N TYR A 176 -8.19 -3.88 -0.33
CA TYR A 176 -9.41 -3.08 -0.41
C TYR A 176 -9.17 -1.70 -1.06
N PRO A 177 -9.80 -1.40 -2.21
CA PRO A 177 -9.64 -0.11 -2.88
C PRO A 177 -10.00 1.09 -2.00
N GLU A 178 -11.04 0.98 -1.17
CA GLU A 178 -11.52 2.05 -0.29
C GLU A 178 -10.50 2.39 0.80
N VAL A 179 -9.77 1.38 1.29
CA VAL A 179 -8.68 1.59 2.25
C VAL A 179 -7.50 2.25 1.54
N ARG A 180 -7.14 1.76 0.34
CA ARG A 180 -6.05 2.36 -0.45
C ARG A 180 -6.30 3.83 -0.77
N ALA A 181 -7.56 4.24 -0.97
CA ALA A 181 -7.90 5.63 -1.25
C ALA A 181 -7.59 6.60 -0.09
N VAL A 182 -7.38 6.11 1.13
CA VAL A 182 -7.18 6.93 2.33
C VAL A 182 -5.89 6.61 3.11
N THR A 183 -5.11 5.65 2.65
CA THR A 183 -3.84 5.25 3.29
C THR A 183 -2.67 5.32 2.31
N PHE A 184 -1.45 5.37 2.85
CA PHE A 184 -0.23 5.23 2.07
C PHE A 184 0.30 3.79 2.17
N PRO A 185 1.04 3.29 1.17
CA PRO A 185 1.60 1.94 1.16
C PRO A 185 2.89 1.79 2.00
N TYR A 186 3.23 2.81 2.78
CA TYR A 186 4.48 2.89 3.54
C TYR A 186 4.24 3.59 4.87
N ASP A 187 5.19 3.45 5.79
CA ASP A 187 5.23 4.17 7.06
C ASP A 187 6.48 5.06 7.15
N ASP A 188 6.42 6.15 7.91
CA ASP A 188 7.60 6.98 8.21
C ASP A 188 7.85 7.00 9.73
N PRO A 189 8.87 6.28 10.22
CA PRO A 189 9.14 6.16 11.65
C PRO A 189 9.61 7.48 12.29
N THR A 190 9.92 8.51 11.50
CA THR A 190 10.28 9.84 11.99
C THR A 190 9.05 10.67 12.40
N ILE A 191 7.86 10.30 11.95
CA ILE A 191 6.61 10.97 12.31
C ILE A 191 6.24 10.58 13.76
N PRO A 192 6.09 11.56 14.67
CA PRO A 192 5.81 11.25 16.07
C PRO A 192 4.37 10.74 16.25
N ALA A 193 4.23 9.47 16.67
CA ALA A 193 2.98 8.87 17.11
C ALA A 193 2.77 9.03 18.63
N GLU A 194 1.54 8.84 19.11
CA GLU A 194 1.21 8.76 20.55
C GLU A 194 1.67 9.99 21.37
N THR A 195 1.58 11.19 20.77
CA THR A 195 2.01 12.44 21.42
C THR A 195 1.02 12.91 22.48
N PHE A 196 1.49 13.70 23.44
CA PHE A 196 0.62 14.33 24.45
C PHE A 196 -0.54 15.13 23.82
N ARG A 197 -0.31 15.79 22.68
CA ARG A 197 -1.34 16.56 21.97
C ARG A 197 -2.53 15.69 21.56
N VAL A 198 -2.27 14.49 21.04
CA VAL A 198 -3.32 13.56 20.59
C VAL A 198 -4.20 13.17 21.77
N TYR A 199 -3.61 12.80 22.90
CA TYR A 199 -4.35 12.46 24.12
C TYR A 199 -5.16 13.62 24.68
N LEU A 200 -4.56 14.82 24.76
CA LEU A 200 -5.25 16.01 25.25
C LEU A 200 -6.48 16.34 24.41
N ILE A 201 -6.33 16.34 23.08
CA ILE A 201 -7.42 16.61 22.13
C ILE A 201 -8.49 15.52 22.21
N ALA A 202 -8.09 14.24 22.25
CA ALA A 202 -9.02 13.11 22.35
C ALA A 202 -9.86 13.18 23.62
N ILE A 203 -9.25 13.49 24.77
CA ILE A 203 -9.96 13.63 26.06
C ILE A 203 -10.96 14.79 26.00
N ILE A 204 -10.57 15.95 25.45
CA ILE A 204 -11.46 17.12 25.33
C ILE A 204 -12.67 16.78 24.44
N TRP A 205 -12.46 16.20 23.26
CA TRP A 205 -13.56 15.85 22.35
C TRP A 205 -14.44 14.73 22.90
N THR A 206 -13.87 13.77 23.62
CA THR A 206 -14.64 12.73 24.32
C THR A 206 -15.54 13.34 25.39
N ALA A 207 -15.01 14.27 26.20
CA ALA A 207 -15.80 14.97 27.22
C ALA A 207 -16.93 15.81 26.60
N ILE A 208 -16.63 16.57 25.54
CA ILE A 208 -17.64 17.36 24.81
C ILE A 208 -18.73 16.46 24.22
N GLY A 209 -18.34 15.39 23.55
CA GLY A 209 -19.28 14.42 22.96
C GLY A 209 -20.17 13.77 24.01
N ALA A 210 -19.60 13.35 25.15
CA ALA A 210 -20.35 12.78 26.25
C ALA A 210 -21.36 13.80 26.84
N VAL A 211 -20.93 15.05 27.07
CA VAL A 211 -21.82 16.10 27.59
C VAL A 211 -22.97 16.38 26.63
N ILE A 212 -22.70 16.59 25.34
CA ILE A 212 -23.74 16.91 24.35
C ILE A 212 -24.71 15.73 24.24
N ASN A 213 -24.20 14.52 24.01
CA ASN A 213 -25.05 13.36 23.79
C ASN A 213 -25.91 13.06 25.03
N GLN A 214 -25.33 13.08 26.23
CA GLN A 214 -26.07 12.78 27.45
C GLN A 214 -27.05 13.88 27.84
N PHE A 215 -26.70 15.16 27.64
CA PHE A 215 -27.55 16.28 28.02
C PHE A 215 -28.76 16.44 27.10
N PHE A 216 -28.61 16.12 25.80
CA PHE A 216 -29.65 16.35 24.80
C PHE A 216 -30.48 15.11 24.46
N VAL A 217 -30.17 13.93 25.00
CA VAL A 217 -30.90 12.69 24.72
C VAL A 217 -32.38 12.78 25.10
N GLU A 218 -32.70 13.47 26.19
CA GLU A 218 -34.07 13.61 26.70
C GLU A 218 -34.91 14.63 25.90
N ARG A 219 -34.32 15.36 24.93
CA ARG A 219 -35.06 16.30 24.10
C ARG A 219 -35.73 15.58 22.93
N GLN A 220 -36.85 16.13 22.47
CA GLN A 220 -37.55 15.67 21.28
C GLN A 220 -37.64 16.84 20.27
N PRO A 221 -36.95 16.77 19.13
CA PRO A 221 -36.04 15.70 18.70
C PRO A 221 -34.72 15.66 19.50
N ALA A 222 -34.11 14.48 19.60
CA ALA A 222 -32.81 14.32 20.25
C ALA A 222 -31.71 14.96 19.38
N ILE A 223 -30.81 15.70 20.03
CA ILE A 223 -29.65 16.31 19.37
C ILE A 223 -28.43 15.47 19.73
N THR A 224 -27.67 15.02 18.73
CA THR A 224 -26.45 14.24 18.92
C THR A 224 -25.29 14.89 18.19
N LEU A 225 -24.07 14.71 18.72
CA LEU A 225 -22.84 15.08 18.03
C LEU A 225 -22.34 13.86 17.25
N ALA A 226 -22.44 13.93 15.92
CA ALA A 226 -21.94 12.87 15.04
C ALA A 226 -20.40 12.81 15.03
N MET A 227 -19.84 11.61 14.93
CA MET A 227 -18.38 11.41 14.93
C MET A 227 -17.69 12.11 13.74
N SER A 228 -18.33 12.15 12.58
CA SER A 228 -17.80 12.85 11.39
C SER A 228 -17.58 14.34 11.64
N VAL A 229 -18.44 14.98 12.45
CA VAL A 229 -18.27 16.39 12.83
C VAL A 229 -16.99 16.54 13.67
N VAL A 230 -16.78 15.65 14.65
CA VAL A 230 -15.56 15.65 15.47
C VAL A 230 -14.32 15.47 14.59
N GLN A 231 -14.34 14.53 13.64
CA GLN A 231 -13.22 14.29 12.72
C GLN A 231 -12.80 15.56 11.95
N VAL A 232 -13.76 16.32 11.44
CA VAL A 232 -13.49 17.60 10.74
C VAL A 232 -12.83 18.61 11.68
N PHE A 233 -13.21 18.64 12.95
CA PHE A 233 -12.63 19.56 13.93
C PHE A 233 -11.32 19.09 14.56
N LEU A 234 -10.92 17.82 14.41
CA LEU A 234 -9.66 17.33 14.98
C LEU A 234 -8.45 18.05 14.37
N TYR A 235 -8.43 18.26 13.06
CA TYR A 235 -7.33 18.98 12.39
C TYR A 235 -7.14 20.42 12.90
N PRO A 236 -8.16 21.31 12.88
CA PRO A 236 -8.02 22.66 13.42
C PRO A 236 -7.77 22.66 14.95
N SER A 237 -8.29 21.68 15.69
CA SER A 237 -7.96 21.53 17.12
C SER A 237 -6.48 21.19 17.33
N GLY A 238 -5.91 20.35 16.45
CA GLY A 238 -4.50 20.02 16.39
C GLY A 238 -3.63 21.25 16.17
N LEU A 239 -3.94 22.05 15.14
CA LEU A 239 -3.25 23.31 14.85
C LEU A 239 -3.36 24.32 16.01
N LEU A 240 -4.53 24.43 16.63
CA LEU A 240 -4.72 25.29 17.79
C LEU A 240 -3.87 24.82 18.97
N CYS A 241 -3.82 23.51 19.22
CA CYS A 241 -3.00 22.91 20.27
C CYS A 241 -1.50 23.12 20.01
N GLU A 242 -1.04 22.96 18.77
CA GLU A 242 0.32 23.28 18.33
C GLU A 242 0.67 24.74 18.60
N TRP A 243 -0.26 25.66 18.32
CA TRP A 243 -0.04 27.09 18.52
C TRP A 243 -0.02 27.51 19.99
N ILE A 244 -0.85 26.87 20.84
CA ILE A 244 -0.96 27.19 22.26
C ILE A 244 0.17 26.55 23.08
N LEU A 245 0.56 25.31 22.78
CA LEU A 245 1.51 24.57 23.60
C LEU A 245 2.97 25.00 23.34
N PRO A 246 3.78 25.18 24.40
CA PRO A 246 5.19 25.48 24.24
C PRO A 246 5.97 24.25 23.73
N LYS A 247 7.07 24.49 22.99
CA LYS A 247 8.03 23.47 22.53
C LYS A 247 8.94 22.97 23.66
N TRP A 248 8.33 22.43 24.71
CA TRP A 248 9.04 21.90 25.88
C TRP A 248 9.25 20.40 25.76
N LYS A 249 10.48 19.98 26.05
CA LYS A 249 10.87 18.57 26.15
C LYS A 249 11.21 18.25 27.60
N PHE A 250 10.48 17.31 28.19
CA PHE A 250 10.69 16.87 29.56
C PHE A 250 11.27 15.46 29.57
N LYS A 251 12.22 15.22 30.45
CA LYS A 251 12.75 13.87 30.70
C LYS A 251 12.24 13.38 32.05
N ILE A 252 11.37 12.38 32.03
CA ILE A 252 10.88 11.70 33.23
C ILE A 252 11.52 10.30 33.26
N TRP A 253 12.57 10.17 34.07
CA TRP A 253 13.38 8.95 34.17
C TRP A 253 13.96 8.51 32.81
N LYS A 254 13.46 7.42 32.22
CA LYS A 254 13.85 6.94 30.88
C LYS A 254 12.95 7.46 29.75
N LEU A 255 11.82 8.09 30.06
CA LEU A 255 10.88 8.61 29.07
C LEU A 255 11.22 10.06 28.72
N SER A 256 11.28 10.37 27.43
CA SER A 256 11.35 11.74 26.92
C SER A 256 9.96 12.11 26.39
N ILE A 257 9.30 13.07 27.03
CA ILE A 257 8.00 13.59 26.62
C ILE A 257 8.23 14.91 25.89
N ASP A 258 7.85 14.95 24.62
CA ASP A 258 7.77 16.18 23.85
C ASP A 258 6.33 16.69 23.86
N LEU A 259 6.11 17.90 24.38
CA LEU A 259 4.76 18.48 24.43
C LEU A 259 4.28 18.95 23.06
N ASN A 260 5.20 19.36 22.19
CA ASN A 260 4.87 19.96 20.90
C ASN A 260 5.91 19.54 19.85
N PRO A 261 5.96 18.23 19.51
CA PRO A 261 6.89 17.68 18.53
C PRO A 261 6.58 18.15 17.10
#